data_AF-A0A7X8ZXF2-F1
#
_entry.id   AF-A0A7X8ZXF2-F1
#
_cell.length_a   1.000
_cell.length_b   1.000
_cell.length_c   1.000
_cell.angle_alpha   90.00
_cell.angle_beta   90.00
_cell.angle_gamma   90.00
#
_symmetry.space_group_name_H-M   'P 1'
#
loop_
_entity.id
_entity.type
_entity.pdbx_description
1 polymer ?
#
loop_
_entity_poly.entity_id
_entity_poly.type
_entity_poly.pdbx_seq_one_letter_code
_entity_poly.pdbx_strand_id
1 'polypeptide(L)'
;FDKKDSRRNATFLPSYDKDEDENLVLRGTFVKKNIGEINSNGIRIFTGDLVIYRLPWVYLSLAEIANMEGDNQNVENYINLVRERAYGENWGSEFEFTAADFTTNEIAILHEKDKEFVQEGQRWWDLNRMTLTKGGKHLVFTPEGSIDGNPVLDEATEAHKILWPLDKGLLDNDDALEQTPGY
;
A
#
# COMPACT_ATOMS: atom_id res chain seq x y z
N PHE A 1 11.41 -0.01 2.23
CA PHE A 1 12.11 -1.00 1.38
C PHE A 1 13.51 -1.22 1.91
N ASP A 2 13.99 -2.47 1.87
CA ASP A 2 15.41 -2.78 2.12
C ASP A 2 16.28 -2.49 0.91
N LYS A 3 17.60 -2.43 1.10
CA LYS A 3 18.53 -2.20 -0.01
C LYS A 3 18.55 -3.34 -1.02
N LYS A 4 18.29 -4.58 -0.57
CA LYS A 4 18.29 -5.81 -1.36
C LYS A 4 16.93 -6.11 -2.03
N ASP A 5 15.87 -5.38 -1.67
CA ASP A 5 14.55 -5.52 -2.29
C ASP A 5 14.56 -4.84 -3.67
N SER A 6 14.42 -5.64 -4.74
CA SER A 6 14.48 -5.14 -6.12
C SER A 6 13.38 -4.13 -6.44
N ARG A 7 12.23 -4.19 -5.73
CA ARG A 7 11.11 -3.27 -5.91
C ARG A 7 11.49 -1.85 -5.58
N ARG A 8 12.44 -1.63 -4.66
CA ARG A 8 12.89 -0.27 -4.28
C ARG A 8 13.37 0.50 -5.50
N ASN A 9 14.31 -0.09 -6.24
CA ASN A 9 14.97 0.55 -7.37
C ASN A 9 14.16 0.39 -8.66
N ALA A 10 13.23 -0.56 -8.74
CA ALA A 10 12.24 -0.61 -9.83
C ALA A 10 11.18 0.49 -9.67
N THR A 11 10.78 0.79 -8.44
CA THR A 11 9.68 1.73 -8.15
C THR A 11 10.14 3.18 -8.12
N PHE A 12 11.29 3.47 -7.48
CA PHE A 12 11.71 4.84 -7.20
C PHE A 12 13.04 5.21 -7.82
N LEU A 13 13.15 6.49 -8.18
CA LEU A 13 14.39 7.22 -8.46
C LEU A 13 14.63 8.21 -7.31
N PRO A 14 15.70 8.06 -6.51
CA PRO A 14 16.02 9.02 -5.46
C PRO A 14 16.76 10.25 -6.01
N SER A 15 16.56 11.41 -5.39
CA SER A 15 17.42 12.59 -5.52
C SER A 15 18.10 12.90 -4.20
N TYR A 16 19.30 13.48 -4.26
CA TYR A 16 20.14 13.76 -3.11
C TYR A 16 20.65 15.19 -3.13
N ASP A 17 20.71 15.81 -1.96
CA ASP A 17 21.58 16.96 -1.71
C ASP A 17 22.96 16.48 -1.27
N LYS A 18 23.94 17.37 -1.32
CA LYS A 18 25.20 17.23 -0.58
C LYS A 18 25.13 18.07 0.69
N ASP A 19 25.50 17.49 1.83
CA ASP A 19 25.74 18.26 3.05
C ASP A 19 27.10 18.99 3.03
N GLU A 20 27.44 19.67 4.13
CA GLU A 20 28.70 20.43 4.27
C GLU A 20 29.96 19.54 4.14
N ASP A 21 29.83 18.24 4.42
CA ASP A 21 30.90 17.24 4.35
C ASP A 21 30.87 16.45 3.01
N GLU A 22 30.11 16.94 2.02
CA GLU A 22 29.86 16.32 0.72
C GLU A 22 29.16 14.93 0.74
N ASN A 23 28.55 14.54 1.85
CA ASN A 23 27.77 13.30 1.91
C ASN A 23 26.44 13.47 1.20
N LEU A 24 25.98 12.41 0.53
CA LEU A 24 24.66 12.40 -0.12
C LEU A 24 23.54 12.21 0.91
N VAL A 25 22.66 13.19 1.01
CA VAL A 25 21.48 13.16 1.87
C VAL A 25 20.22 13.09 0.99
N LEU A 26 19.34 12.12 1.26
CA LEU A 26 18.12 11.94 0.46
C LEU A 26 17.24 13.19 0.54
N ARG A 27 16.96 13.80 -0.61
CA ARG A 27 16.06 14.96 -0.75
C ARG A 27 14.65 14.54 -1.10
N GLY A 28 14.52 13.63 -2.04
CA GLY A 28 13.23 13.29 -2.63
C GLY A 28 13.24 11.94 -3.34
N THR A 29 12.05 11.48 -3.66
CA THR A 29 11.85 10.25 -4.44
C THR A 29 10.84 10.51 -5.54
N PHE A 30 11.11 9.97 -6.71
CA PHE A 30 10.24 10.07 -7.89
C PHE A 30 9.85 8.67 -8.32
N VAL A 31 8.56 8.45 -8.56
CA VAL A 31 8.07 7.14 -9.02
C VAL A 31 8.45 6.96 -10.49
N LYS A 32 9.12 5.84 -10.81
CA LYS A 32 9.47 5.43 -12.16
C LYS A 32 8.92 4.05 -12.54
N LYS A 33 8.04 3.50 -11.70
CA LYS A 33 7.53 2.12 -11.80
C LYS A 33 6.90 1.78 -13.15
N ASN A 34 6.15 2.72 -13.73
CA ASN A 34 5.34 2.46 -14.94
C ASN A 34 5.32 3.66 -15.90
N ILE A 35 6.48 4.21 -16.23
CA ILE A 35 6.59 5.46 -17.02
C ILE A 35 6.66 5.24 -18.54
N GLY A 36 6.24 4.08 -19.03
CA GLY A 36 6.24 3.74 -20.46
C GLY A 36 7.63 3.74 -21.09
N GLU A 37 7.75 4.28 -22.30
CA GLU A 37 8.93 4.15 -23.16
C GLU A 37 9.54 5.48 -23.59
N ILE A 38 10.70 5.41 -24.24
CA ILE A 38 11.30 6.52 -24.99
C ILE A 38 11.19 6.15 -26.47
N ASN A 39 10.51 6.97 -27.26
CA ASN A 39 10.32 6.69 -28.69
C ASN A 39 11.60 6.94 -29.51
N SER A 40 11.53 6.67 -30.82
CA SER A 40 12.68 6.83 -31.74
C SER A 40 13.25 8.24 -31.83
N ASN A 41 12.50 9.26 -31.40
CA ASN A 41 12.93 10.66 -31.39
C ASN A 41 13.51 11.08 -30.02
N GLY A 42 13.67 10.15 -29.07
CA GLY A 42 14.19 10.44 -27.74
C GLY A 42 13.16 11.07 -26.79
N ILE A 43 11.86 11.01 -27.11
CA ILE A 43 10.80 11.61 -26.29
C ILE A 43 10.19 10.55 -25.36
N ARG A 44 10.02 10.89 -24.07
CA ARG A 44 9.31 10.09 -23.07
C ARG A 44 7.81 10.03 -23.40
N ILE A 45 7.27 8.82 -23.54
CA ILE A 45 5.85 8.55 -23.76
C ILE A 45 5.31 7.71 -22.60
N PHE A 46 4.32 8.22 -21.88
CA PHE A 46 3.72 7.58 -20.70
C PHE A 46 2.59 6.61 -21.10
N THR A 47 2.98 5.46 -21.63
CA THR A 47 2.09 4.40 -22.16
C THR A 47 2.08 3.13 -21.32
N GLY A 48 2.46 3.22 -20.04
CA GLY A 48 2.36 2.08 -19.13
C GLY A 48 0.91 1.70 -18.85
N ASP A 49 0.58 0.42 -19.03
CA ASP A 49 -0.78 -0.08 -18.74
C ASP A 49 -1.12 0.08 -17.25
N LEU A 50 -2.37 0.47 -16.98
CA LEU A 50 -2.89 0.52 -15.62
C LEU A 50 -3.35 -0.87 -15.18
N VAL A 51 -2.47 -1.58 -14.48
CA VAL A 51 -2.78 -2.91 -13.96
C VAL A 51 -3.77 -2.81 -12.82
N ILE A 52 -4.95 -3.42 -12.99
CA ILE A 52 -5.99 -3.46 -11.94
C ILE A 52 -5.83 -4.70 -11.05
N TYR A 53 -5.58 -5.87 -11.66
CA TYR A 53 -5.35 -7.13 -10.94
C TYR A 53 -4.15 -7.86 -11.51
N ARG A 54 -3.33 -8.40 -10.61
CA ARG A 54 -2.18 -9.27 -10.94
C ARG A 54 -1.88 -10.20 -9.78
N LEU A 55 -1.14 -11.27 -10.06
CA LEU A 55 -1.03 -12.42 -9.16
C LEU A 55 -0.59 -12.11 -7.71
N PRO A 56 0.36 -11.20 -7.42
CA PRO A 56 0.69 -10.85 -6.03
C PRO A 56 -0.48 -10.25 -5.24
N TRP A 57 -1.45 -9.61 -5.92
CA TRP A 57 -2.67 -9.12 -5.27
C TRP A 57 -3.53 -10.29 -4.79
N VAL A 58 -3.60 -11.38 -5.56
CA VAL A 58 -4.33 -12.60 -5.18
C VAL A 58 -3.67 -13.22 -3.95
N TYR A 59 -2.35 -13.37 -3.95
CA TYR A 59 -1.63 -13.93 -2.80
C TYR A 59 -1.85 -13.11 -1.53
N LEU A 60 -1.68 -11.79 -1.58
CA LEU A 60 -1.83 -10.96 -0.38
C LEU A 60 -3.28 -10.80 0.06
N SER A 61 -4.25 -10.96 -0.84
CA SER A 61 -5.67 -11.05 -0.47
C SER A 61 -6.00 -12.40 0.18
N LEU A 62 -5.41 -13.50 -0.30
CA LEU A 62 -5.53 -14.81 0.34
C LEU A 62 -4.80 -14.87 1.69
N ALA A 63 -3.70 -14.14 1.86
CA ALA A 63 -3.04 -13.97 3.15
C ALA A 63 -3.97 -13.30 4.18
N GLU A 64 -4.69 -12.25 3.77
CA GLU A 64 -5.68 -11.57 4.62
C GLU A 64 -6.84 -12.51 5.00
N ILE A 65 -7.34 -13.29 4.05
CA ILE A 65 -8.36 -14.34 4.32
C ILE A 65 -7.82 -15.39 5.30
N ALA A 66 -6.60 -15.90 5.06
CA ALA A 66 -5.97 -16.88 5.93
C ALA A 66 -5.78 -16.34 7.36
N ASN A 67 -5.42 -15.06 7.52
CA ASN A 67 -5.32 -14.43 8.82
C ASN A 67 -6.68 -14.40 9.55
N MET A 68 -7.76 -14.11 8.81
CA MET A 68 -9.12 -14.20 9.33
C MET A 68 -9.54 -15.63 9.70
N GLU A 69 -9.07 -16.64 8.98
CA GLU A 69 -9.30 -18.06 9.29
C GLU A 69 -8.45 -18.57 10.46
N GLY A 70 -7.38 -17.85 10.81
CA GLY A 70 -6.36 -18.30 11.76
C GLY A 70 -5.36 -19.31 11.16
N ASP A 71 -5.28 -19.37 9.83
CA ASP A 71 -4.36 -20.22 9.08
C ASP A 71 -3.01 -19.51 8.89
N ASN A 72 -2.22 -19.49 9.96
CA ASN A 72 -0.90 -18.88 9.98
C ASN A 72 0.07 -19.49 8.94
N GLN A 73 -0.09 -20.77 8.60
CA GLN A 73 0.76 -21.42 7.59
C GLN A 73 0.53 -20.80 6.21
N ASN A 74 -0.72 -20.52 5.85
CA ASN A 74 -1.02 -19.86 4.58
C ASN A 74 -0.69 -18.36 4.58
N VAL A 75 -0.85 -17.65 5.72
CA VAL A 75 -0.35 -16.27 5.84
C VAL A 75 1.14 -16.20 5.49
N GLU A 76 1.93 -17.08 6.12
CA GLU A 76 3.37 -17.19 5.89
C GLU A 76 3.71 -17.47 4.43
N ASN A 77 3.10 -18.53 3.88
CA ASN A 77 3.31 -18.94 2.49
C ASN A 77 3.04 -17.80 1.49
N TYR A 78 1.89 -17.12 1.59
CA TYR A 78 1.52 -16.10 0.62
C TYR A 78 2.38 -14.83 0.69
N ILE A 79 2.77 -14.39 1.89
CA ILE A 79 3.70 -13.26 2.04
C ILE A 79 5.07 -13.64 1.46
N ASN A 80 5.56 -14.84 1.77
CA ASN A 80 6.89 -15.28 1.33
C ASN A 80 6.96 -15.51 -0.18
N LEU A 81 5.88 -15.94 -0.85
CA LEU A 81 5.83 -15.97 -2.32
C LEU A 81 6.09 -14.60 -2.96
N VAL A 82 5.58 -13.52 -2.37
CA VAL A 82 5.79 -12.15 -2.87
C VAL A 82 7.21 -11.68 -2.56
N ARG A 83 7.68 -11.94 -1.34
CA ARG A 83 9.03 -11.54 -0.90
C ARG A 83 10.12 -12.28 -1.65
N GLU A 84 10.04 -13.59 -1.81
CA GLU A 84 11.04 -14.38 -2.53
C GLU A 84 11.26 -13.82 -3.94
N ARG A 85 10.19 -13.50 -4.67
CA ARG A 85 10.30 -12.82 -5.97
C ARG A 85 10.92 -11.42 -5.84
N ALA A 86 10.54 -10.64 -4.85
CA ALA A 86 11.05 -9.29 -4.64
C ALA A 86 12.56 -9.25 -4.33
N TYR A 87 13.07 -10.20 -3.55
CA TYR A 87 14.50 -10.29 -3.21
C TYR A 87 15.31 -11.05 -4.26
N GLY A 88 14.70 -11.96 -5.02
CA GLY A 88 15.34 -12.70 -6.11
C GLY A 88 16.58 -13.46 -5.64
N GLU A 89 17.73 -13.23 -6.28
CA GLU A 89 19.01 -13.83 -5.88
C GLU A 89 19.46 -13.45 -4.46
N ASN A 90 18.92 -12.37 -3.88
CA ASN A 90 19.19 -11.96 -2.50
C ASN A 90 18.26 -12.63 -1.48
N TRP A 91 17.34 -13.50 -1.91
CA TRP A 91 16.44 -14.20 -0.99
C TRP A 91 17.24 -15.04 0.02
N GLY A 92 16.82 -14.95 1.27
CA GLY A 92 17.47 -15.57 2.41
C GLY A 92 16.57 -15.50 3.63
N SER A 93 16.89 -16.31 4.65
CA SER A 93 16.09 -16.41 5.88
C SER A 93 15.93 -15.08 6.61
N GLU A 94 16.81 -14.10 6.39
CA GLU A 94 16.67 -12.77 6.98
C GLU A 94 15.50 -11.93 6.41
N PHE A 95 14.97 -12.31 5.24
CA PHE A 95 13.84 -11.64 4.60
C PHE A 95 12.53 -12.42 4.70
N GLU A 96 12.61 -13.65 5.20
CA GLU A 96 11.47 -14.52 5.42
C GLU A 96 10.55 -13.90 6.49
N PHE A 97 9.26 -13.94 6.20
CA PHE A 97 8.23 -13.64 7.18
C PHE A 97 7.87 -14.93 7.92
N THR A 98 7.66 -14.83 9.23
CA THR A 98 7.09 -15.91 10.04
C THR A 98 5.81 -15.41 10.67
N ALA A 99 4.72 -16.15 10.49
CA ALA A 99 3.42 -15.76 11.02
C ALA A 99 3.37 -15.82 12.56
N ALA A 100 2.60 -14.93 13.17
CA ALA A 100 2.47 -14.79 14.63
C ALA A 100 0.98 -14.61 15.02
N ASP A 101 0.69 -13.63 15.86
CA ASP A 101 -0.69 -13.27 16.20
C ASP A 101 -1.37 -12.50 15.06
N PHE A 102 -2.70 -12.40 15.14
CA PHE A 102 -3.53 -11.75 14.13
C PHE A 102 -3.06 -10.34 13.77
N THR A 103 -2.73 -9.53 14.77
CA THR A 103 -2.33 -8.13 14.58
C THR A 103 -0.99 -8.06 13.85
N THR A 104 0.00 -8.83 14.31
CA THR A 104 1.32 -8.91 13.65
C THR A 104 1.19 -9.35 12.19
N ASN A 105 0.35 -10.36 11.92
CA ASN A 105 0.08 -10.83 10.55
C ASN A 105 -0.60 -9.76 9.70
N GLU A 106 -1.64 -9.11 10.21
CA GLU A 106 -2.43 -8.12 9.48
C GLU A 106 -1.55 -6.93 9.06
N ILE A 107 -0.73 -6.43 9.98
CA ILE A 107 0.21 -5.34 9.71
C ILE A 107 1.32 -5.80 8.75
N ALA A 108 1.78 -7.05 8.84
CA ALA A 108 2.74 -7.59 7.88
C ALA A 108 2.15 -7.67 6.46
N ILE A 109 0.88 -8.06 6.32
CA ILE A 109 0.17 -8.06 5.03
C ILE A 109 0.07 -6.63 4.50
N LEU A 110 -0.40 -5.67 5.30
CA LEU A 110 -0.50 -4.26 4.91
C LEU A 110 0.85 -3.73 4.40
N HIS A 111 1.93 -3.94 5.16
CA HIS A 111 3.26 -3.49 4.78
C HIS A 111 3.82 -4.20 3.55
N GLU A 112 3.47 -5.46 3.30
CA GLU A 112 3.86 -6.13 2.06
C GLU A 112 3.08 -5.56 0.87
N LYS A 113 1.79 -5.27 1.03
CA LYS A 113 0.96 -4.58 0.03
C LYS A 113 1.50 -3.18 -0.26
N ASP A 114 1.99 -2.45 0.73
CA ASP A 114 2.61 -1.13 0.58
C ASP A 114 3.85 -1.14 -0.31
N LYS A 115 4.70 -2.15 -0.13
CA LYS A 115 5.89 -2.33 -0.95
C LYS A 115 5.51 -2.75 -2.37
N GLU A 116 4.53 -3.64 -2.49
CA GLU A 116 4.17 -4.28 -3.74
C GLU A 116 3.36 -3.36 -4.67
N PHE A 117 2.43 -2.57 -4.13
CA PHE A 117 1.38 -1.87 -4.89
C PHE A 117 1.49 -0.35 -4.87
N VAL A 118 2.70 0.20 -4.72
CA VAL A 118 2.94 1.63 -4.97
C VAL A 118 2.37 2.01 -6.34
N GLN A 119 1.52 3.03 -6.39
CA GLN A 119 0.82 3.52 -7.59
C GLN A 119 -0.24 2.56 -8.19
N GLU A 120 -0.72 1.57 -7.44
CA GLU A 120 -1.73 0.60 -7.92
C GLU A 120 -3.04 0.62 -7.11
N GLY A 121 -3.31 1.72 -6.40
CA GLY A 121 -4.64 2.03 -5.88
C GLY A 121 -5.16 1.18 -4.71
N GLN A 122 -4.30 0.49 -3.97
CA GLN A 122 -4.73 -0.45 -2.91
C GLN A 122 -4.88 0.19 -1.52
N ARG A 123 -3.93 1.04 -1.11
CA ARG A 123 -3.74 1.43 0.31
C ARG A 123 -4.99 2.00 0.99
N TRP A 124 -5.76 2.86 0.34
CA TRP A 124 -6.99 3.41 0.92
C TRP A 124 -8.01 2.30 1.26
N TRP A 125 -8.21 1.37 0.33
CA TRP A 125 -9.12 0.24 0.53
C TRP A 125 -8.61 -0.74 1.57
N ASP A 126 -7.29 -0.93 1.64
CA ASP A 126 -6.66 -1.76 2.66
C ASP A 126 -6.89 -1.17 4.06
N LEU A 127 -6.69 0.13 4.25
CA LEU A 127 -6.93 0.79 5.54
C LEU A 127 -8.39 0.75 5.99
N ASN A 128 -9.32 0.88 5.04
CA ASN A 128 -10.75 0.82 5.34
C ASN A 128 -11.27 -0.61 5.58
N ARG A 129 -10.61 -1.62 5.01
CA ARG A 129 -11.07 -3.02 5.08
C ARG A 129 -10.41 -3.78 6.22
N MET A 130 -9.09 -3.71 6.32
CA MET A 130 -8.27 -4.45 7.29
C MET A 130 -8.52 -3.92 8.70
N THR A 131 -8.35 -4.78 9.70
CA THR A 131 -8.68 -4.47 11.11
C THR A 131 -7.51 -4.77 12.04
N LEU A 132 -7.29 -3.97 13.09
CA LEU A 132 -6.16 -4.17 14.00
C LEU A 132 -6.20 -5.51 14.74
N THR A 133 -7.39 -5.94 15.13
CA THR A 133 -7.68 -7.24 15.71
C THR A 133 -8.84 -7.88 14.95
N LYS A 134 -9.01 -9.20 15.06
CA LYS A 134 -10.04 -9.93 14.31
C LYS A 134 -11.45 -9.40 14.60
N GLY A 135 -12.06 -8.74 13.62
CA GLY A 135 -13.37 -8.09 13.75
C GLY A 135 -13.36 -6.81 14.60
N GLY A 136 -12.16 -6.25 14.84
CA GLY A 136 -11.94 -5.04 15.63
C GLY A 136 -11.96 -3.77 14.80
N LYS A 137 -11.19 -2.78 15.25
CA LYS A 137 -11.15 -1.45 14.63
C LYS A 137 -10.45 -1.48 13.27
N HIS A 138 -11.01 -0.78 12.28
CA HIS A 138 -10.39 -0.60 10.97
C HIS A 138 -9.09 0.20 11.04
N LEU A 139 -8.10 -0.19 10.23
CA LEU A 139 -6.76 0.38 10.32
C LEU A 139 -6.70 1.89 10.01
N VAL A 140 -7.64 2.42 9.22
CA VAL A 140 -7.77 3.87 8.95
C VAL A 140 -7.90 4.70 10.23
N PHE A 141 -8.43 4.11 11.31
CA PHE A 141 -8.63 4.75 12.62
C PHE A 141 -7.58 4.35 13.66
N THR A 142 -6.46 3.77 13.23
CA THR A 142 -5.43 3.24 14.13
C THR A 142 -4.05 3.83 13.79
N PRO A 143 -3.20 4.09 14.79
CA PRO A 143 -1.78 4.44 14.59
C PRO A 143 -1.03 3.45 13.69
N GLU A 144 -1.32 2.16 13.82
CA GLU A 144 -0.65 1.07 13.12
C GLU A 144 -0.92 1.06 11.61
N GLY A 145 -2.03 1.68 11.19
CA GLY A 145 -2.38 1.84 9.79
C GLY A 145 -1.63 2.99 9.10
N SER A 146 -0.96 3.89 9.83
CA SER A 146 -0.34 5.07 9.24
C SER A 146 1.18 4.96 9.11
N ILE A 147 1.77 5.93 8.41
CA ILE A 147 3.22 6.02 8.19
C ILE A 147 3.88 6.81 9.33
N ASP A 148 3.17 7.75 9.95
CA ASP A 148 3.68 8.69 10.95
C ASP A 148 3.31 8.31 12.40
N GLY A 149 2.53 7.24 12.59
CA GLY A 149 2.08 6.78 13.90
C GLY A 149 0.83 7.49 14.43
N ASN A 150 0.17 8.32 13.62
CA ASN A 150 -1.15 8.89 13.95
C ASN A 150 -2.25 8.26 13.09
N PRO A 151 -3.47 7.99 13.60
CA PRO A 151 -4.58 7.54 12.77
C PRO A 151 -4.78 8.44 11.54
N VAL A 152 -5.09 7.83 10.39
CA VAL A 152 -5.36 8.57 9.14
C VAL A 152 -6.62 9.42 9.27
N LEU A 153 -7.62 8.90 10.00
CA LEU A 153 -8.82 9.61 10.40
C LEU A 153 -9.03 9.49 11.91
N ASP A 154 -9.53 10.54 12.54
CA ASP A 154 -10.07 10.46 13.90
C ASP A 154 -11.48 9.86 13.86
N GLU A 155 -11.66 8.66 14.41
CA GLU A 155 -12.96 7.97 14.43
C GLU A 155 -14.07 8.80 15.10
N ALA A 156 -13.74 9.60 16.12
CA ALA A 156 -14.76 10.36 16.86
C ALA A 156 -15.32 11.53 16.06
N THR A 157 -14.54 12.10 15.13
CA THR A 157 -14.89 13.35 14.43
C THR A 157 -14.94 13.20 12.91
N GLU A 158 -14.37 12.13 12.36
CA GLU A 158 -14.12 11.96 10.93
C GLU A 158 -14.59 10.60 10.37
N ALA A 159 -15.32 9.79 11.13
CA ALA A 159 -15.79 8.48 10.63
C ALA A 159 -16.60 8.57 9.33
N HIS A 160 -17.35 9.65 9.12
CA HIS A 160 -18.09 9.91 7.87
C HIS A 160 -17.17 10.03 6.64
N LYS A 161 -15.89 10.39 6.83
CA LYS A 161 -14.89 10.58 5.75
C LYS A 161 -14.35 9.29 5.15
N ILE A 162 -14.79 8.13 5.63
CA ILE A 162 -14.60 6.86 4.90
C ILE A 162 -15.34 6.92 3.56
N LEU A 163 -16.51 7.55 3.53
CA LEU A 163 -17.27 7.80 2.31
C LEU A 163 -16.99 9.21 1.80
N TRP A 164 -17.19 9.41 0.50
CA TRP A 164 -16.92 10.70 -0.13
C TRP A 164 -18.22 11.50 -0.23
N PRO A 165 -18.17 12.84 -0.08
CA PRO A 165 -19.35 13.66 -0.22
C PRO A 165 -19.78 13.75 -1.69
N LEU A 166 -21.06 14.02 -1.90
CA LEU A 166 -21.57 14.43 -3.20
C LEU A 166 -21.26 15.90 -3.46
N ASP A 167 -20.97 16.22 -4.72
CA ASP A 167 -20.77 17.59 -5.17
C ASP A 167 -22.05 18.43 -4.98
N LYS A 168 -21.88 19.71 -4.62
CA LYS A 168 -23.01 20.59 -4.36
C LYS A 168 -23.88 20.82 -5.60
N GLY A 169 -23.27 20.95 -6.78
CA GLY A 169 -24.00 21.14 -8.02
C GLY A 169 -24.83 19.92 -8.41
N LEU A 170 -24.40 18.71 -8.02
CA LEU A 170 -25.20 17.51 -8.20
C LEU A 170 -26.46 17.54 -7.33
N LEU A 171 -26.32 17.88 -6.03
CA LEU A 171 -27.44 17.98 -5.09
C LEU A 171 -28.41 19.11 -5.44
N ASP A 172 -27.91 20.25 -5.91
CA ASP A 172 -28.77 21.40 -6.27
C ASP A 172 -29.62 21.11 -7.53
N ASN A 173 -29.26 20.11 -8.35
CA ASN A 173 -29.93 19.78 -9.61
C ASN A 173 -30.83 18.53 -9.57
N ASP A 174 -30.79 17.74 -8.50
CA ASP A 174 -31.58 16.51 -8.34
C ASP A 174 -32.08 16.40 -6.90
N ASP A 175 -33.37 16.66 -6.70
CA ASP A 175 -34.03 16.68 -5.39
C ASP A 175 -34.26 15.28 -4.81
N ALA A 176 -34.01 14.22 -5.59
CA ALA A 176 -34.04 12.85 -5.10
C ALA A 176 -32.71 12.42 -4.44
N LEU A 177 -31.64 13.20 -4.60
CA LEU A 177 -30.34 12.90 -4.01
C LEU A 177 -30.22 13.48 -2.60
N GLU A 178 -29.74 12.64 -1.68
CA GLU A 178 -29.34 13.05 -0.33
C GLU A 178 -27.82 13.01 -0.21
N GLN A 179 -27.27 13.87 0.65
CA GLN A 179 -25.83 13.87 0.93
C GLN A 179 -25.41 12.53 1.58
N THR A 180 -24.17 12.12 1.30
CA THR A 180 -23.50 11.02 1.99
C THR A 180 -23.58 11.22 3.52
N PRO A 181 -24.08 10.24 4.30
CA PRO A 181 -24.33 10.43 5.72
C PRO A 181 -23.15 11.00 6.50
N GLY A 182 -23.40 12.07 7.25
CA GLY A 182 -22.43 12.75 8.13
C GLY A 182 -21.73 13.98 7.53
N TYR A 183 -21.90 14.24 6.23
CA TYR A 183 -21.47 15.48 5.56
C TYR A 183 -22.53 16.58 5.55
#